data_AF-A0A060C4B0-F1
#
_entry.id   AF-A0A060C4B0-F1
#
_cell.length_a   1.000
_cell.length_b   1.000
_cell.length_c   1.000
_cell.angle_alpha   90.00
_cell.angle_beta   90.00
_cell.angle_gamma   90.00
#
_symmetry.space_group_name_H-M   'P 1'
#
loop_
_entity.id
_entity.type
_entity.pdbx_description
1 polymer ?
#
loop_
_entity_poly.entity_id
_entity_poly.type
_entity_poly.pdbx_seq_one_letter_code
_entity_poly.pdbx_strand_id
1 'polypeptide(L)'
;QSAAPPEDAAFARRYLGVGPGGDFTYSLIRAALGSVSNTCIIPLQDYLRLGGEARINTPGTVGGNWRWRVQREALTRPLADRIRSLASLYGPDTRVPFGPPRSGRKRLSRVRRGGF
;
A
#
# COMPACT_ATOMS: atom_id res chain seq x y z
N GLN A 1 -23.75 4.50 9.92
CA GLN A 1 -22.65 3.60 9.52
C GLN A 1 -22.75 2.35 10.37
N SER A 2 -22.57 1.16 9.83
CA SER A 2 -22.08 0.08 10.68
C SER A 2 -20.56 0.20 10.70
N ALA A 3 -20.01 0.43 11.89
CA ALA A 3 -18.60 0.13 12.12
C ALA A 3 -18.38 -1.36 11.81
N ALA A 4 -17.14 -1.74 11.51
CA ALA A 4 -16.80 -3.16 11.48
C ALA A 4 -17.24 -3.81 12.81
N PRO A 5 -17.76 -5.05 12.78
CA PRO A 5 -18.09 -5.77 14.00
C PRO A 5 -16.92 -5.72 15.00
N PRO A 6 -17.18 -5.57 16.32
CA PRO A 6 -16.13 -5.44 17.32
C PRO A 6 -15.07 -6.55 17.28
N GLU A 7 -15.49 -7.77 16.94
CA GLU A 7 -14.62 -8.93 16.76
C GLU A 7 -13.60 -8.77 15.64
N ASP A 8 -13.99 -8.17 14.50
CA ASP A 8 -13.12 -7.91 13.36
C ASP A 8 -12.09 -6.82 13.71
N ALA A 9 -12.53 -5.76 14.38
CA ALA A 9 -11.64 -4.71 14.86
C ALA A 9 -10.62 -5.26 15.88
N ALA A 10 -11.07 -6.15 16.79
CA ALA A 10 -10.18 -6.80 17.76
C ALA A 10 -9.19 -7.74 17.07
N PHE A 11 -9.63 -8.53 16.08
CA PHE A 11 -8.75 -9.37 15.27
C PHE A 11 -7.69 -8.55 14.54
N ALA A 12 -8.09 -7.49 13.82
CA ALA A 12 -7.17 -6.64 13.08
C ALA A 12 -6.14 -5.98 14.00
N ARG A 13 -6.55 -5.51 15.19
CA ARG A 13 -5.62 -4.96 16.18
C ARG A 13 -4.59 -5.98 16.66
N ARG A 14 -5.01 -7.22 16.94
CA ARG A 14 -4.09 -8.30 17.31
C ARG A 14 -3.13 -8.63 16.17
N TYR A 15 -3.67 -8.79 14.95
CA TYR A 15 -2.87 -9.10 13.75
C TYR A 15 -1.79 -8.05 13.49
N LEU A 16 -2.15 -6.78 13.65
CA LEU A 16 -1.23 -5.65 13.42
C LEU A 16 -0.34 -5.32 14.63
N GLY A 17 -0.52 -5.99 15.77
CA GLY A 17 0.19 -5.68 17.01
C GLY A 17 -0.11 -4.28 17.57
N VAL A 18 -1.32 -3.75 17.37
CA VAL A 18 -1.70 -2.38 17.74
C VAL A 18 -2.44 -2.36 19.07
N GLY A 19 -1.78 -1.86 20.12
CA GLY A 19 -2.37 -1.65 21.43
C GLY A 19 -3.37 -0.47 21.49
N PRO A 20 -4.03 -0.27 22.64
CA PRO A 20 -4.86 0.90 22.90
C PRO A 20 -4.09 2.21 22.64
N GLY A 21 -4.72 3.18 21.97
CA GLY A 21 -4.08 4.45 21.60
C GLY A 21 -3.08 4.38 20.44
N GLY A 22 -2.76 3.19 19.93
CA GLY A 22 -1.88 3.04 18.76
C GLY A 22 -2.51 3.52 17.46
N ASP A 23 -1.67 3.90 16.49
CA ASP A 23 -2.09 4.41 15.18
C ASP A 23 -2.56 3.28 14.26
N PHE A 24 -3.82 2.89 14.42
CA PHE A 24 -4.43 1.77 13.69
C PHE A 24 -4.38 1.98 12.16
N THR A 25 -4.62 3.20 11.67
CA THR A 25 -4.60 3.53 10.24
C THR A 25 -3.20 3.36 9.66
N TYR A 26 -2.16 3.94 10.27
CA TYR A 26 -0.81 3.79 9.75
C TYR A 26 -0.26 2.37 9.91
N SER A 27 -0.71 1.61 10.91
CA SER A 27 -0.36 0.19 11.01
C SER A 27 -0.95 -0.64 9.86
N LEU A 28 -2.18 -0.35 9.42
CA LEU A 28 -2.74 -0.95 8.21
C LEU A 28 -1.96 -0.56 6.96
N ILE A 29 -1.60 0.72 6.81
CA ILE A 29 -0.76 1.19 5.69
C ILE A 29 0.58 0.45 5.66
N ARG A 30 1.24 0.31 6.82
CA ARG A 30 2.50 -0.44 6.95
C ARG A 30 2.34 -1.91 6.58
N ALA A 31 1.27 -2.56 7.03
CA ALA A 31 1.00 -3.95 6.69
C ALA A 31 0.74 -4.14 5.19
N ALA A 32 0.01 -3.22 4.55
CA ALA A 32 -0.24 -3.24 3.12
C ALA A 32 1.06 -3.04 2.31
N LEU A 33 1.88 -2.05 2.69
CA LEU A 33 3.17 -1.78 2.04
C LEU A 33 4.19 -2.91 2.26
N GLY A 34 4.21 -3.53 3.44
CA GLY A 34 5.11 -4.64 3.77
C GLY A 34 4.65 -6.02 3.29
N SER A 35 3.54 -6.09 2.56
CA SER A 35 3.07 -7.34 1.96
C SER A 35 3.97 -7.80 0.79
N VAL A 36 3.81 -9.05 0.35
CA VAL A 36 4.55 -9.60 -0.81
C VAL A 36 4.01 -9.12 -2.17
N SER A 37 2.98 -8.27 -2.18
CA SER A 37 2.35 -7.79 -3.41
C SER A 37 3.27 -6.84 -4.19
N ASN A 38 3.31 -6.99 -5.53
CA ASN A 38 4.09 -6.10 -6.40
C ASN A 38 3.54 -4.67 -6.49
N THR A 39 2.30 -4.44 -6.06
CA THR A 39 1.63 -3.14 -6.14
C THR A 39 0.77 -2.94 -4.90
N CYS A 40 0.89 -1.76 -4.30
CA CYS A 40 0.10 -1.32 -3.15
C CYS A 40 -0.50 0.05 -3.48
N ILE A 41 -1.81 0.20 -3.34
CA ILE A 41 -2.52 1.46 -3.55
C ILE A 41 -3.21 1.81 -2.24
N ILE A 42 -2.89 2.98 -1.70
CA ILE A 42 -3.45 3.50 -0.45
C ILE A 42 -4.28 4.75 -0.78
N PRO A 43 -5.57 4.80 -0.39
CA PRO A 43 -6.38 6.01 -0.49
C PRO A 43 -5.74 7.19 0.23
N LEU A 44 -5.82 8.39 -0.36
CA LEU A 44 -5.25 9.59 0.24
C LEU A 44 -5.90 9.93 1.60
N GLN A 45 -7.17 9.58 1.77
CA GLN A 45 -7.92 9.74 3.02
C GLN A 45 -7.25 9.04 4.20
N ASP A 46 -6.68 7.85 3.98
CA ASP A 46 -6.03 7.07 5.03
C ASP A 46 -4.72 7.73 5.47
N TYR A 47 -3.94 8.27 4.52
CA TYR A 47 -2.74 9.05 4.82
C TYR A 47 -3.05 10.32 5.62
N LEU A 48 -4.20 10.93 5.33
CA LEU A 48 -4.72 12.12 6.03
C LEU A 48 -5.48 11.77 7.33
N ARG A 49 -5.70 10.47 7.60
CA ARG A 49 -6.45 9.96 8.76
C ARG A 49 -7.85 10.56 8.90
N LEU A 50 -8.53 10.72 7.76
CA LEU A 50 -9.90 11.24 7.73
C LEU A 50 -10.91 10.14 8.10
N GLY A 51 -12.03 10.56 8.65
CA GLY A 51 -13.13 9.68 9.02
C GLY A 51 -14.11 9.45 7.88
N GLY A 52 -15.35 9.07 8.23
CA GLY A 52 -16.40 8.76 7.28
C GLY A 52 -16.84 9.94 6.40
N GLU A 53 -16.54 11.18 6.79
CA GLU A 53 -16.79 12.40 6.01
C GLU A 53 -15.99 12.45 4.70
N ALA A 54 -14.87 11.73 4.64
CA ALA A 54 -14.03 11.67 3.44
C ALA A 54 -14.35 10.49 2.51
N ARG A 55 -15.41 9.73 2.81
CA ARG A 55 -15.83 8.59 2.00
C ARG A 55 -16.26 9.04 0.61
N ILE A 56 -15.62 8.49 -0.42
CA ILE A 56 -15.93 8.82 -1.82
C ILE A 56 -17.28 8.24 -2.24
N ASN A 57 -17.64 7.03 -1.81
CA ASN A 57 -18.86 6.37 -2.25
C ASN A 57 -19.47 5.47 -1.17
N THR A 58 -20.80 5.49 -1.07
CA THR A 58 -21.61 4.53 -0.32
C THR A 58 -22.56 3.83 -1.30
N PRO A 59 -22.28 2.56 -1.67
CA PRO A 59 -23.13 1.81 -2.60
C PRO A 59 -24.60 1.78 -2.15
N GLY A 60 -25.53 1.84 -3.12
CA GLY A 60 -26.97 1.80 -2.84
C GLY A 60 -27.57 3.11 -2.34
N THR A 61 -26.81 4.21 -2.30
CA THR A 61 -27.32 5.54 -1.90
C THR A 61 -27.38 6.50 -3.10
N VAL A 62 -28.35 7.40 -3.07
CA VAL A 62 -28.52 8.46 -4.07
C VAL A 62 -28.11 9.80 -3.45
N GLY A 63 -27.26 10.54 -4.18
CA GLY A 63 -26.73 11.84 -3.73
C GLY A 63 -25.52 11.72 -2.79
N GLY A 64 -24.72 12.79 -2.70
CA GLY A 64 -23.58 12.89 -1.78
C GLY A 64 -22.30 12.12 -2.17
N ASN A 65 -22.40 11.06 -2.98
CA ASN A 65 -21.26 10.30 -3.47
C ASN A 65 -20.41 11.07 -4.50
N TRP A 66 -19.14 10.70 -4.63
CA TRP A 66 -18.17 11.20 -5.61
C TRP A 66 -17.81 12.69 -5.48
N ARG A 67 -18.11 13.30 -4.32
CA ARG A 67 -17.91 14.73 -4.08
C ARG A 67 -16.68 15.07 -3.25
N TRP A 68 -16.04 14.08 -2.62
CA TRP A 68 -14.89 14.34 -1.77
C TRP A 68 -13.74 14.93 -2.59
N ARG A 69 -13.13 16.00 -2.05
CA ARG A 69 -11.97 16.67 -2.61
C ARG A 69 -10.97 16.95 -1.50
N VAL A 70 -9.70 16.70 -1.78
CA VAL A 70 -8.62 17.09 -0.89
C VAL A 70 -8.47 18.61 -0.87
N GLN A 71 -8.28 19.16 0.34
CA GLN A 71 -7.92 20.57 0.50
C GLN A 71 -6.42 20.74 0.19
N ARG A 72 -6.05 21.82 -0.50
CA ARG A 72 -4.66 22.04 -0.94
C ARG A 72 -3.69 22.06 0.24
N GLU A 73 -4.15 22.58 1.37
CA GLU A 73 -3.40 22.76 2.61
C GLU A 73 -3.05 21.42 3.27
N ALA A 74 -3.80 20.36 2.96
CA ALA A 74 -3.50 19.01 3.45
C ALA A 74 -2.31 18.37 2.69
N LEU A 75 -1.99 18.84 1.48
CA LEU A 75 -0.92 18.31 0.63
C LEU A 75 0.44 18.92 0.99
N THR A 76 0.88 18.66 2.22
CA THR A 76 2.08 19.26 2.79
C THR A 76 3.36 18.48 2.42
N ARG A 77 4.51 19.16 2.46
CA ARG A 77 5.82 18.51 2.30
C ARG A 77 6.07 17.41 3.35
N PRO A 78 5.78 17.61 4.66
CA PRO A 78 5.87 16.54 5.66
C PRO A 78 5.04 15.30 5.34
N LEU A 79 3.82 15.47 4.78
CA LEU A 79 3.01 14.34 4.36
C LEU A 79 3.70 13.56 3.23
N ALA A 80 4.17 14.26 2.20
CA ALA A 80 4.90 13.64 1.09
C ALA A 80 6.16 12.92 1.55
N ASP A 81 6.94 13.52 2.46
CA ASP A 81 8.15 12.91 3.01
C ASP A 81 7.83 11.65 3.84
N ARG A 82 6.73 11.66 4.61
CA ARG A 82 6.27 10.46 5.35
C ARG A 82 5.84 9.34 4.40
N ILE A 83 5.07 9.66 3.35
CA ILE A 83 4.65 8.69 2.32
C ILE A 83 5.89 8.09 1.65
N ARG A 84 6.84 8.94 1.22
CA ARG A 84 8.09 8.50 0.61
C ARG A 84 8.89 7.61 1.55
N SER A 85 9.04 8.01 2.82
CA SER A 85 9.78 7.22 3.81
C SER A 85 9.18 5.83 4.01
N LEU A 86 7.85 5.71 4.12
CA LEU A 86 7.18 4.42 4.25
C LEU A 86 7.32 3.59 2.96
N ALA A 87 7.11 4.20 1.80
CA ALA A 87 7.25 3.51 0.52
C ALA A 87 8.69 3.01 0.29
N SER A 88 9.72 3.78 0.67
CA SER A 88 11.12 3.36 0.59
C SER A 88 11.52 2.32 1.63
N LEU A 89 10.85 2.27 2.77
CA LEU A 89 11.12 1.27 3.82
C LEU A 89 10.72 -0.14 3.40
N TYR A 90 9.57 -0.26 2.72
CA TYR A 90 9.01 -1.57 2.31
C TYR A 90 9.22 -1.88 0.82
N GLY A 91 9.39 -0.85 0.00
CA GLY A 91 9.70 -1.00 -1.42
C GLY A 91 11.14 -1.43 -1.67
N PRO A 92 11.45 -1.97 -2.86
CA PRO A 92 12.82 -2.30 -3.21
C PRO A 92 13.71 -1.06 -3.12
N ASP A 93 14.94 -1.24 -2.62
CA ASP A 93 15.93 -0.17 -2.55
C ASP A 93 16.05 0.49 -3.93
N THR A 94 15.66 1.77 -4.02
CA THR A 94 15.73 2.57 -5.24
C THR A 94 17.15 2.71 -5.81
N ARG A 95 18.17 2.18 -5.13
CA ARG A 95 19.53 1.98 -5.66
C ARG A 95 19.64 0.84 -6.69
N VAL A 96 18.63 -0.03 -6.81
CA VAL A 96 18.59 -1.06 -7.85
C VAL A 96 17.62 -0.58 -8.94
N PRO A 97 18.09 -0.26 -10.16
CA PRO A 97 17.20 0.14 -11.24
C PRO A 97 16.14 -0.93 -11.50
N PHE A 98 14.94 -0.48 -11.84
CA PHE A 98 13.90 -1.31 -12.43
C PHE A 98 14.38 -1.76 -13.82
N GLY A 99 15.22 -2.80 -13.86
CA GLY A 99 15.77 -3.43 -15.04
C GLY A 99 15.37 -4.90 -15.08
N PRO A 100 15.37 -5.54 -16.26
CA PRO A 100 14.86 -6.90 -16.40
C PRO A 100 15.66 -7.88 -15.53
N PRO A 101 15.04 -8.98 -15.09
CA PRO A 101 15.68 -9.97 -14.23
C PRO A 101 16.97 -10.50 -14.86
N ARG A 102 17.97 -10.75 -13.99
CA ARG A 102 19.27 -11.35 -14.35
C ARG A 102 19.08 -12.45 -15.38
N SER A 103 19.72 -12.31 -16.54
CA SER A 103 19.75 -13.33 -17.59
C SER A 103 20.48 -14.57 -17.06
N GLY A 104 19.75 -15.44 -16.39
CA GLY A 104 20.21 -16.70 -15.83
C GLY A 104 19.72 -17.91 -16.63
N ARG A 105 19.48 -17.79 -17.94
CA ARG A 105 19.46 -18.98 -18.80
C ARG A 105 20.91 -19.26 -19.17
N LYS A 106 21.51 -20.25 -18.52
CA LYS A 106 22.71 -20.92 -19.06
C LYS A 106 22.37 -21.28 -20.50
N ARG A 107 23.04 -20.65 -21.45
CA ARG A 107 23.00 -21.01 -22.86
C ARG A 107 23.48 -22.45 -22.92
N LEU A 108 22.57 -23.41 -23.09
CA LEU A 108 22.93 -24.77 -23.48
C LEU A 108 23.74 -24.62 -24.77
N SER A 109 25.05 -24.80 -24.66
CA SER A 109 25.95 -24.86 -25.80
C SER A 109 25.53 -26.07 -26.61
N ARG A 110 24.86 -25.78 -27.73
CA ARG A 110 24.59 -26.71 -28.81
C ARG A 110 25.93 -27.26 -29.30
N VAL A 111 26.32 -28.44 -28.84
CA VAL A 111 27.40 -29.20 -29.46
C VAL A 111 26.90 -29.60 -30.85
N ARG A 112 27.52 -29.04 -31.90
CA ARG A 112 27.35 -29.51 -33.27
C ARG A 112 28.71 -30.00 -33.78
N ARG A 113 28.73 -31.31 -34.03
CA ARG A 113 29.43 -32.09 -35.07
C ARG A 113 30.94 -32.34 -34.97
N GLY A 114 31.27 -33.63 -34.97
CA GLY A 114 32.22 -34.30 -35.87
C GLY A 114 31.77 -35.78 -35.90
N GLY A 115 31.55 -36.47 -37.01
CA GLY A 115 32.23 -36.37 -38.30
C GLY A 115 33.40 -37.34 -38.32
N PHE A 116 33.13 -38.66 -38.29
CA PHE A 116 33.70 -39.74 -39.09
C PHE A 116 32.83 -40.99 -38.88
#